data_AF-A0A3R7G4Z4-F1
#
_entry.id   AF-A0A3R7G4Z4-F1
#
_cell.length_a   1.000
_cell.length_b   1.000
_cell.length_c   1.000
_cell.angle_alpha   90.00
_cell.angle_beta   90.00
_cell.angle_gamma   90.00
#
_symmetry.space_group_name_H-M   'P 1'
#
loop_
_entity.id
_entity.type
_entity.pdbx_description
1 polymer ?
#
loop_
_entity_poly.entity_id
_entity_poly.type
_entity_poly.pdbx_seq_one_letter_code
_entity_poly.pdbx_strand_id
1 'polypeptide(L)' 'MRVIDRVLRLPEVLAMIGIGRTTLLGMVKTGEFPAPLRLSARIRAWRQSSVEAFLASKEAE' A
#
# COMPACT_ATOMS: atom_id res chain seq x y z
N MET A 1 15.55 15.31 -12.75
CA MET A 1 15.87 14.35 -11.66
C MET A 1 14.78 13.29 -11.64
N ARG A 2 15.09 12.01 -11.87
CA ARG A 2 14.06 10.96 -11.87
C ARG A 2 13.87 10.48 -10.44
N VAL A 3 12.75 10.85 -9.81
CA VAL A 3 12.40 10.34 -8.48
C VAL A 3 11.97 8.89 -8.66
N ILE A 4 12.77 7.96 -8.13
CA ILE A 4 12.37 6.56 -8.08
C ILE A 4 11.35 6.44 -6.95
N ASP A 5 10.12 6.11 -7.32
CA ASP A 5 9.08 5.85 -6.35
C ASP A 5 9.44 4.60 -5.53
N ARG A 6 9.57 4.79 -4.21
CA ARG A 6 9.94 3.69 -3.31
C ARG A 6 8.82 2.65 -3.28
N VAL A 7 9.21 1.39 -3.23
CA VAL A 7 8.26 0.28 -3.21
C VAL A 7 8.30 -0.38 -1.84
N LEU A 8 7.18 -0.30 -1.13
CA LEU A 8 6.97 -0.84 0.20
C LEU A 8 6.50 -2.29 0.13
N ARG A 9 7.10 -3.18 0.92
CA ARG A 9 6.61 -4.56 1.06
C ARG A 9 5.45 -4.62 2.04
N LEU A 10 4.71 -5.73 2.03
CA LEU A 10 3.61 -5.98 2.97
C LEU A 10 3.92 -5.57 4.43
N PRO A 11 5.00 -6.03 5.10
CA PRO A 11 5.27 -5.64 6.48
C PRO A 11 5.48 -4.13 6.67
N GLU A 12 6.05 -3.43 5.68
CA GLU A 12 6.25 -1.99 5.76
C GLU A 12 4.94 -1.23 5.60
N VAL A 13 4.07 -1.66 4.69
CA VAL A 13 2.74 -1.06 4.55
C VAL A 13 1.92 -1.26 5.82
N LEU A 14 2.00 -2.43 6.45
CA LEU A 14 1.33 -2.70 7.72
C LEU A 14 1.89 -1.83 8.85
N ALA A 15 3.20 -1.62 8.91
CA ALA A 15 3.82 -0.73 9.89
C ALA A 15 3.45 0.73 9.65
N MET A 16 3.31 1.15 8.39
CA MET A 16 2.99 2.53 8.01
C MET A 16 1.53 2.90 8.33
N ILE A 17 0.59 1.96 8.13
CA ILE A 17 -0.84 2.21 8.34
C ILE A 17 -1.28 1.78 9.75
N GLY A 18 -0.54 0.87 10.39
CA GLY A 18 -0.88 0.35 11.72
C GLY A 18 -2.02 -0.68 11.74
N ILE A 19 -2.32 -1.31 10.60
CA ILE A 19 -3.41 -2.30 10.48
C ILE A 19 -2.89 -3.73 10.30
N GLY A 20 -3.77 -4.70 10.57
CA GLY A 20 -3.49 -6.12 10.35
C GLY A 20 -3.48 -6.51 8.87
N ARG A 21 -2.75 -7.58 8.54
CA ARG A 21 -2.67 -8.14 7.18
C ARG A 21 -4.04 -8.43 6.57
N THR A 22 -4.94 -9.01 7.35
CA THR A 22 -6.28 -9.39 6.89
C THR A 22 -7.10 -8.16 6.53
N THR A 23 -7.02 -7.10 7.34
CA THR A 23 -7.68 -5.82 7.08
C THR A 23 -7.17 -5.22 5.78
N LEU A 24 -5.85 -5.15 5.60
CA LEU A 24 -5.25 -4.62 4.38
C LEU A 24 -5.67 -5.41 3.13
N LEU A 25 -5.62 -6.75 3.18
CA LEU A 25 -6.05 -7.59 2.06
C LEU A 25 -7.57 -7.48 1.81
N GLY A 26 -8.37 -7.25 2.85
CA GLY A 26 -9.79 -6.95 2.75
C GLY A 26 -10.02 -5.63 2.02
N MET A 27 -9.33 -4.57 2.41
CA MET A 27 -9.42 -3.26 1.77
C MET A 27 -8.96 -3.28 0.31
N VAL A 28 -7.93 -4.07 -0.02
CA VAL A 28 -7.51 -4.30 -1.41
C VAL A 28 -8.62 -5.02 -2.20
N LYS A 29 -9.35 -5.94 -1.56
CA LYS A 29 -10.45 -6.67 -2.19
C LYS A 29 -11.70 -5.79 -2.36
N THR A 30 -11.99 -4.91 -1.41
CA THR A 30 -13.10 -3.95 -1.50
C THR A 30 -12.80 -2.77 -2.43
N GLY A 31 -11.53 -2.57 -2.80
CA GLY A 31 -11.08 -1.48 -3.65
C GLY A 31 -10.78 -0.19 -2.89
N GLU A 32 -10.85 -0.20 -1.56
CA GLU A 32 -10.47 0.94 -0.73
C GLU A 32 -8.97 1.18 -0.72
N PHE A 33 -8.17 0.11 -0.74
CA PHE A 33 -6.71 0.22 -0.71
C PHE A 33 -6.09 -0.05 -2.09
N PRO A 34 -5.02 0.67 -2.49
CA PRO A 34 -4.37 0.46 -3.78
C PRO A 34 -3.95 -1.00 -4.01
N ALA A 35 -4.11 -1.45 -5.25
CA ALA A 35 -3.73 -2.80 -5.64
C ALA A 35 -2.20 -3.02 -5.50
N PRO A 36 -1.76 -4.17 -4.99
CA PRO A 36 -0.34 -4.50 -4.91
C PRO A 36 0.29 -4.66 -6.30
N LEU A 37 1.46 -4.08 -6.46
CA LEU A 37 2.42 -4.43 -7.51
C LEU A 37 2.96 -5.84 -7.26
N ARG A 38 2.92 -6.65 -8.31
CA ARG A 38 3.49 -8.00 -8.31
C ARG A 38 4.95 -7.94 -8.75
N LEU A 39 5.86 -7.82 -7.80
CA LEU A 39 7.30 -7.81 -8.07
C LEU A 39 7.84 -9.21 -8.42
N SER A 40 7.21 -10.26 -7.88
CA SER A 40 7.58 -11.65 -8.17
C SER A 40 6.39 -12.59 -7.94
N ALA A 41 6.57 -13.88 -8.20
CA ALA A 41 5.53 -14.90 -8.06
C ALA A 41 4.86 -14.90 -6.66
N ARG A 42 5.62 -14.59 -5.61
CA ARG A 42 5.15 -14.54 -4.20
C ARG A 42 5.23 -13.15 -3.56
N ILE A 43 5.85 -12.18 -4.22
CA ILE A 43 6.12 -10.86 -3.63
C ILE A 43 5.08 -9.86 -4.12
N ARG A 44 4.34 -9.30 -3.15
CA ARG A 44 3.43 -8.18 -3.33
C ARG A 44 4.03 -6.96 -2.66
N ALA A 45 3.99 -5.84 -3.36
CA ALA A 45 4.53 -4.59 -2.87
C ALA A 45 3.68 -3.42 -3.35
N TRP A 46 3.80 -2.27 -2.71
CA TRP A 46 3.01 -1.09 -3.00
C TRP A 46 3.92 0.09 -3.27
N ARG A 47 3.48 1.00 -4.14
CA ARG A 47 4.15 2.28 -4.31
C ARG A 47 3.96 3.11 -3.06
N GLN A 48 5.04 3.70 -2.55
CA GLN A 48 4.98 4.57 -1.38
C GLN A 48 4.01 5.72 -1.65
N SER A 49 4.10 6.36 -2.81
CA SER A 49 3.18 7.45 -3.18
C SER A 49 1.72 7.00 -3.31
N SER A 50 1.42 5.75 -3.68
CA SER A 50 0.04 5.25 -3.65
C SER A 50 -0.48 5.04 -2.23
N VAL A 51 0.37 4.58 -1.31
CA VAL A 51 0.02 4.45 0.12
C VAL A 51 -0.17 5.83 0.74
N GLU A 52 0.72 6.78 0.45
CA GLU A 52 0.61 8.17 0.90
C GLU A 52 -0.64 8.85 0.33
N ALA A 53 -0.97 8.66 -0.96
CA ALA A 53 -2.18 9.18 -1.56
C ALA A 53 -3.45 8.61 -0.91
N PHE A 54 -3.44 7.34 -0.52
CA PHE A 54 -4.54 6.74 0.23
C PHE A 54 -4.68 7.37 1.63
N LEU A 55 -3.58 7.54 2.36
CA LEU A 55 -3.60 8.19 3.68
C LEU A 55 -4.10 9.64 3.57
N ALA A 56 -3.62 10.39 2.58
CA ALA A 56 -4.09 11.75 2.30
C ALA A 56 -5.58 11.80 1.96
N SER A 57 -6.09 10.81 1.22
CA SER A 57 -7.53 10.70 0.94
C SER A 57 -8.38 10.39 2.18
N LYS A 58 -7.80 9.78 3.23
CA LYS A 58 -8.49 9.49 4.50
C LYS A 58 -8.33 10.61 5.54
N GLU A 59 -7.27 11.40 5.48
CA GLU A 59 -7.07 12.59 6.34
C GLU A 59 -8.05 13.72 5.98
N ALA A 60 -8.52 13.77 4.73
CA ALA A 60 -9.46 14.78 4.25
C ALA A 60 -10.94 14.51 4.59
N GLU A 61 -11.26 13.46 5.35
CA GLU A 61 -12.61 13.08 5.80
C GLU A 61 -12.74 13.17 7.32
#